data_AF-A0A945RCR8-F1
#
_entry.id   AF-A0A945RCR8-F1
#
_cell.length_a   1.000
_cell.length_b   1.000
_cell.length_c   1.000
_cell.angle_alpha   90.00
_cell.angle_beta   90.00
_cell.angle_gamma   90.00
#
_symmetry.space_group_name_H-M   'P 1'
#
loop_
_entity.id
_entity.type
_entity.pdbx_description
1 polymer ?
#
loop_
_entity_poly.entity_id
_entity_poly.type
_entity_poly.pdbx_seq_one_letter_code
_entity_poly.pdbx_strand_id
1 'polypeptide(L)'
;MRSYQKILSLGFLLIALPALGQGMPPLVQAAKDADWDRVLVLLSEQVSVEEVYGDGTSALHWASYHDNAALAQELIEQGMDVDSATDLGVTPLWLAADNGSSAMADVLLENGANPNLNLLSGETLIMTAAHSGNASLVRSLLAAGASVQGVVSRDQTALMWAAGQGHADVVAALLDYGAEADARTLVRSQYVKSEKEQDSHPSNMVWVEQGGNTALMFAARAGDLESASLLLAAGSDVNGLSAFGTSPAIMAIHGGNTDLLKFLLDSGADPNSDASGHTALHAAILRGSYEAVRILLDQGAEIEAILQRPTPARRQSTDYNFHDSLLGATPLWLAARFTEPEIMTLLLERGADPHFVKDVTYPTLSGLQPVIAEEGNVSVLMAAVGMGYRRLRMSWGSAERRAGIVGSNREARILEAAEIAVEAGVDSNIQNAVGLAARDFARSRRYEEVTAFLDIVGR
;
A
#
# COMPACT_ATOMS: atom_id res chain seq x y z
N MET A 1 17.58 -81.76 39.15
CA MET A 1 17.81 -81.41 37.73
C MET A 1 18.24 -79.95 37.67
N ARG A 2 19.51 -79.72 37.30
CA ARG A 2 20.11 -78.38 37.15
C ARG A 2 19.61 -77.75 35.86
N SER A 3 19.29 -76.46 35.89
CA SER A 3 19.51 -75.58 34.73
C SER A 3 19.65 -74.12 35.17
N TYR A 4 20.85 -73.60 34.91
CA TYR A 4 21.26 -72.22 34.61
C TYR A 4 20.34 -71.06 35.06
N GLN A 5 20.84 -70.25 36.00
CA GLN A 5 20.42 -68.87 36.16
C GLN A 5 21.50 -67.90 35.70
N LYS A 6 21.03 -66.98 34.85
CA LYS A 6 21.59 -65.71 34.39
C LYS A 6 22.10 -64.89 35.59
N ILE A 7 23.12 -64.05 35.45
CA ILE A 7 22.95 -62.61 35.17
C ILE A 7 24.23 -62.06 34.55
N LEU A 8 24.04 -61.32 33.46
CA LEU A 8 24.99 -60.49 32.74
C LEU A 8 24.38 -59.08 32.78
N SER A 9 25.07 -58.09 33.35
CA SER A 9 24.76 -56.66 33.19
C SER A 9 25.96 -55.85 33.68
N LEU A 10 26.86 -55.44 32.78
CA LEU A 10 26.88 -54.17 32.03
C LEU A 10 27.25 -52.96 32.90
N GLY A 11 28.52 -52.56 32.82
CA GLY A 11 29.01 -51.24 33.20
C GLY A 11 29.60 -50.56 31.97
N PHE A 12 28.76 -49.81 31.25
CA PHE A 12 29.18 -48.94 30.15
C PHE A 12 29.70 -47.64 30.76
N LEU A 13 31.00 -47.38 30.67
CA LEU A 13 31.58 -46.10 31.03
C LEU A 13 31.36 -45.13 29.85
N LEU A 14 30.31 -44.31 29.93
CA LEU A 14 30.09 -43.18 29.03
C LEU A 14 31.14 -42.11 29.34
N ILE A 15 32.14 -41.98 28.49
CA ILE A 15 32.98 -40.78 28.43
C ILE A 15 32.15 -39.74 27.69
N ALA A 16 31.61 -38.78 28.44
CA ALA A 16 31.02 -37.58 27.87
C ALA A 16 32.13 -36.73 27.25
N LEU A 17 32.22 -36.75 25.92
CA LEU A 17 32.92 -35.70 25.17
C LEU A 17 32.12 -34.40 25.34
N PRO A 18 32.72 -33.30 25.80
CA PRO A 18 32.06 -32.01 25.73
C PRO A 18 31.86 -31.68 24.25
N ALA A 19 30.62 -31.34 23.87
CA ALA A 19 30.38 -30.67 22.61
C ALA A 19 31.17 -29.35 22.65
N LEU A 20 32.31 -29.30 21.95
CA LEU A 20 32.99 -28.06 21.64
C LEU A 20 32.01 -27.25 20.79
N GLY A 21 31.32 -26.28 21.38
CA GLY A 21 30.70 -25.23 20.60
C GLY A 21 31.83 -24.55 19.84
N GLN A 22 31.85 -24.64 18.51
CA GLN A 22 32.85 -23.92 17.74
C GLN A 22 32.69 -22.43 18.05
N GLY A 23 33.72 -21.85 18.68
CA GLY A 23 33.84 -20.40 18.77
C GLY A 23 33.92 -19.81 17.37
N MET A 24 33.56 -18.54 17.22
CA MET A 24 33.68 -17.87 15.93
C MET A 24 35.12 -17.96 15.41
N PRO A 25 35.33 -18.34 14.13
CA PRO A 25 36.64 -18.29 13.49
C PRO A 25 37.33 -16.95 13.75
N PRO A 26 38.64 -16.91 14.11
CA PRO A 26 39.33 -15.67 14.47
C PRO A 26 39.24 -14.59 13.38
N LEU A 27 39.33 -15.00 12.11
CA LEU A 27 39.20 -14.10 10.96
C LEU A 27 37.79 -13.50 10.87
N VAL A 28 36.76 -14.33 11.01
CA VAL A 28 35.36 -13.89 10.99
C VAL A 28 35.05 -12.99 12.19
N GLN A 29 35.59 -13.28 13.37
CA GLN A 29 35.41 -12.46 14.57
C GLN A 29 36.07 -11.08 14.42
N ALA A 30 37.32 -11.03 13.92
CA ALA A 30 38.01 -9.76 13.68
C ALA A 30 37.25 -8.90 12.64
N ALA A 31 36.76 -9.52 11.55
CA ALA A 31 35.97 -8.82 10.55
C ALA A 31 34.62 -8.33 11.11
N LYS A 32 33.95 -9.14 11.92
CA LYS A 32 32.70 -8.78 12.61
C LYS A 32 32.86 -7.55 13.50
N ASP A 33 33.96 -7.52 14.27
CA ASP A 33 34.29 -6.42 15.19
C ASP A 33 34.87 -5.19 14.45
N ALA A 34 35.00 -5.25 13.12
CA ALA A 34 35.63 -4.24 12.27
C ALA A 34 37.10 -3.93 12.66
N ASP A 35 37.82 -4.91 13.22
CA ASP A 35 39.24 -4.82 13.54
C ASP A 35 40.08 -5.22 12.31
N TRP A 36 40.16 -4.29 11.36
CA TRP A 36 40.80 -4.52 10.06
C TRP A 36 42.31 -4.76 10.16
N ASP A 37 42.98 -4.13 11.11
CA ASP A 37 44.40 -4.38 11.38
C ASP A 37 44.59 -5.84 11.81
N ARG A 38 43.71 -6.36 12.68
CA ARG A 38 43.76 -7.77 13.07
C ARG A 38 43.44 -8.71 11.91
N VAL A 39 42.49 -8.36 11.05
CA VAL A 39 42.20 -9.13 9.82
C VAL A 39 43.46 -9.24 8.96
N LEU A 40 44.14 -8.13 8.66
CA LEU A 40 45.36 -8.12 7.85
C LEU A 40 46.49 -8.95 8.48
N VAL A 41 46.66 -8.88 9.80
CA VAL A 41 47.62 -9.75 10.51
C VAL A 41 47.27 -11.22 10.34
N LEU A 42 46.00 -11.61 10.52
CA LEU A 42 45.54 -12.99 10.37
C LEU A 42 45.72 -13.51 8.93
N LEU A 43 45.51 -12.68 7.92
CA LEU A 43 45.77 -13.03 6.52
C LEU A 43 47.28 -13.25 6.28
N SER A 44 48.14 -12.40 6.85
CA SER A 44 49.60 -12.58 6.76
C SER A 44 50.09 -13.86 7.45
N GLU A 45 49.36 -14.34 8.45
CA GLU A 45 49.60 -15.60 9.17
C GLU A 45 49.08 -16.83 8.40
N GLN A 46 48.52 -16.65 7.20
CA GLN A 46 47.93 -17.72 6.36
C GLN A 46 46.82 -18.51 7.07
N VAL A 47 46.01 -17.82 7.88
CA VAL A 47 44.80 -18.41 8.45
C VAL A 47 43.82 -18.78 7.33
N SER A 48 43.13 -19.91 7.48
CA SER A 48 42.14 -20.37 6.50
C SER A 48 41.06 -19.31 6.28
N VAL A 49 40.86 -18.95 5.01
CA VAL A 49 39.84 -17.97 4.59
C VAL A 49 38.48 -18.62 4.29
N GLU A 50 38.41 -19.95 4.28
CA GLU A 50 37.19 -20.73 4.01
C GLU A 50 36.29 -20.86 5.25
N GLU A 51 36.77 -20.47 6.43
CA GLU A 51 36.01 -20.64 7.67
C GLU A 51 34.82 -19.67 7.75
N VAL A 52 33.66 -20.23 8.05
CA VAL A 52 32.39 -19.50 8.21
C VAL A 52 31.85 -19.67 9.63
N TYR A 53 31.02 -18.73 10.08
CA TYR A 53 30.37 -18.78 11.38
C TYR A 53 28.86 -19.02 11.27
N GLY A 54 28.32 -19.87 12.15
CA GLY A 54 26.89 -19.98 12.38
C GLY A 54 26.10 -20.35 11.12
N ASP A 55 25.48 -19.34 10.53
CA ASP A 55 24.60 -19.37 9.35
C ASP A 55 25.35 -19.32 8.02
N GLY A 56 26.66 -19.60 8.00
CA GLY A 56 27.48 -19.50 6.78
C GLY A 56 28.11 -18.12 6.57
N THR A 57 27.98 -17.20 7.53
CA THR A 57 28.61 -15.87 7.43
C THR A 57 30.14 -15.96 7.41
N SER A 58 30.77 -15.39 6.39
CA SER A 58 32.23 -15.32 6.21
C SER A 58 32.81 -13.94 6.58
N ALA A 59 34.13 -13.80 6.61
CA ALA A 59 34.78 -12.50 6.83
C ALA A 59 34.45 -11.49 5.71
N LEU A 60 34.24 -11.97 4.47
CA LEU A 60 33.86 -11.14 3.32
C LEU A 60 32.44 -10.56 3.48
N HIS A 61 31.52 -11.30 4.10
CA HIS A 61 30.21 -10.76 4.45
C HIS A 61 30.33 -9.57 5.40
N TRP A 62 31.16 -9.69 6.44
CA TRP A 62 31.37 -8.57 7.37
C TRP A 62 32.10 -7.39 6.73
N ALA A 63 33.09 -7.63 5.87
CA ALA A 63 33.74 -6.56 5.11
C ALA A 63 32.73 -5.82 4.21
N SER A 64 31.81 -6.55 3.56
CA SER A 64 30.75 -5.96 2.75
C SER A 64 29.70 -5.24 3.58
N TYR A 65 29.28 -5.81 4.71
CA TYR A 65 28.32 -5.21 5.64
C TYR A 65 28.82 -3.87 6.18
N HIS A 66 30.12 -3.78 6.51
CA HIS A 66 30.78 -2.56 6.96
C HIS A 66 31.28 -1.65 5.83
N ASP A 67 30.94 -1.98 4.58
CA ASP A 67 31.29 -1.21 3.37
C ASP A 67 32.81 -0.95 3.21
N ASN A 68 33.66 -1.90 3.64
CA ASN A 68 35.11 -1.79 3.53
C ASN A 68 35.63 -2.43 2.23
N ALA A 69 35.50 -1.71 1.12
CA ALA A 69 35.82 -2.23 -0.22
C ALA A 69 37.30 -2.64 -0.38
N ALA A 70 38.20 -1.94 0.29
CA ALA A 70 39.63 -2.26 0.28
C ALA A 70 39.93 -3.60 0.96
N LEU A 71 39.29 -3.88 2.12
CA LEU A 71 39.45 -5.19 2.78
C LEU A 71 38.72 -6.30 2.02
N ALA A 72 37.58 -6.01 1.41
CA ALA A 72 36.89 -6.98 0.56
C ALA A 72 37.80 -7.43 -0.59
N GLN A 73 38.46 -6.49 -1.27
CA GLN A 73 39.45 -6.79 -2.33
C GLN A 73 40.55 -7.71 -1.81
N GLU A 74 41.20 -7.36 -0.69
CA GLU A 74 42.26 -8.18 -0.11
C GLU A 74 41.77 -9.60 0.25
N LEU A 75 40.60 -9.73 0.88
CA LEU A 75 40.02 -11.02 1.22
C LEU A 75 39.78 -11.92 0.00
N ILE A 76 39.32 -11.33 -1.11
CA ILE A 76 39.11 -12.05 -2.37
C ILE A 76 40.44 -12.44 -3.02
N GLU A 77 41.46 -11.58 -2.98
CA GLU A 77 42.80 -11.88 -3.46
C GLU A 77 43.46 -13.05 -2.69
N GLN A 78 43.12 -13.21 -1.41
CA GLN A 78 43.53 -14.37 -0.59
C GLN A 78 42.72 -15.65 -0.89
N GLY A 79 41.80 -15.61 -1.86
CA GLY A 79 41.06 -16.77 -2.34
C GLY A 79 39.69 -17.00 -1.67
N MET A 80 39.13 -16.01 -0.98
CA MET A 80 37.74 -16.11 -0.51
C MET A 80 36.77 -16.20 -1.69
N ASP A 81 35.79 -17.09 -1.56
CA ASP A 81 34.69 -17.19 -2.52
C ASP A 81 33.81 -15.93 -2.46
N VAL A 82 33.84 -15.16 -3.55
CA VAL A 82 33.09 -13.91 -3.71
C VAL A 82 31.58 -14.13 -3.66
N ASP A 83 31.13 -15.33 -4.06
CA ASP A 83 29.73 -15.73 -4.10
C ASP A 83 29.33 -16.57 -2.88
N SER A 84 30.18 -16.63 -1.84
CA SER A 84 29.84 -17.31 -0.58
C SER A 84 28.49 -16.80 -0.06
N ALA A 85 27.59 -17.72 0.26
CA ALA A 85 26.23 -17.39 0.66
C ALA A 85 25.91 -17.96 2.05
N THR A 86 25.17 -17.20 2.85
CA THR A 86 24.61 -17.69 4.11
C THR A 86 23.45 -18.68 3.88
N ASP A 87 22.95 -19.27 4.96
CA ASP A 87 21.77 -20.16 4.97
C ASP A 87 20.50 -19.50 4.40
N LEU A 88 20.46 -18.17 4.30
CA LEU A 88 19.35 -17.40 3.71
C LEU A 88 19.62 -16.98 2.25
N GLY A 89 20.78 -17.36 1.70
CA GLY A 89 21.22 -16.95 0.37
C GLY A 89 21.79 -15.54 0.30
N VAL A 90 22.13 -14.93 1.45
CA VAL A 90 22.76 -13.60 1.49
C VAL A 90 24.21 -13.76 1.02
N THR A 91 24.59 -13.04 -0.04
CA THR A 91 25.98 -12.94 -0.52
C THR A 91 26.60 -11.61 -0.09
N PRO A 92 27.93 -11.46 -0.15
CA PRO A 92 28.57 -10.15 0.00
C PRO A 92 27.98 -9.10 -0.96
N LEU A 93 27.77 -9.47 -2.23
CA LEU A 93 27.18 -8.54 -3.21
C LEU A 93 25.76 -8.09 -2.82
N TRP A 94 24.99 -8.97 -2.16
CA TRP A 94 23.69 -8.60 -1.63
C TRP A 94 23.78 -7.55 -0.52
N LEU A 95 24.73 -7.71 0.41
CA LEU A 95 24.96 -6.71 1.48
C LEU A 95 25.40 -5.36 0.91
N ALA A 96 26.24 -5.37 -0.13
CA ALA A 96 26.61 -4.15 -0.86
C ALA A 96 25.38 -3.48 -1.49
N ALA A 97 24.47 -4.27 -2.06
CA ALA A 97 23.25 -3.77 -2.67
C ALA A 97 22.25 -3.18 -1.65
N ASP A 98 22.07 -3.85 -0.51
CA ASP A 98 21.24 -3.39 0.62
C ASP A 98 21.76 -2.09 1.22
N ASN A 99 23.08 -1.97 1.37
CA ASN A 99 23.76 -0.74 1.78
C ASN A 99 23.69 0.37 0.71
N GLY A 100 23.32 0.05 -0.54
CA GLY A 100 23.37 0.98 -1.66
C GLY A 100 24.79 1.41 -2.03
N SER A 101 25.82 0.59 -1.74
CA SER A 101 27.22 0.92 -2.02
C SER A 101 27.63 0.46 -3.41
N SER A 102 27.74 1.41 -4.33
CA SER A 102 28.27 1.12 -5.68
C SER A 102 29.74 0.73 -5.64
N ALA A 103 30.55 1.35 -4.77
CA ALA A 103 31.99 1.06 -4.70
C ALA A 103 32.29 -0.37 -4.23
N MET A 104 31.57 -0.85 -3.20
CA MET A 104 31.69 -2.24 -2.77
C MET A 104 31.18 -3.20 -3.84
N ALA A 105 30.04 -2.89 -4.47
CA ALA A 105 29.49 -3.72 -5.53
C ALA A 105 30.45 -3.80 -6.73
N ASP A 106 31.06 -2.70 -7.14
CA ASP A 106 32.04 -2.66 -8.24
C ASP A 106 33.23 -3.59 -7.93
N VAL A 107 33.80 -3.52 -6.73
CA VAL A 107 34.87 -4.44 -6.28
C VAL A 107 34.42 -5.90 -6.40
N LEU A 108 33.24 -6.24 -5.88
CA LEU A 108 32.75 -7.61 -5.91
C LEU A 108 32.49 -8.10 -7.35
N LEU A 109 31.87 -7.27 -8.19
CA LEU A 109 31.55 -7.58 -9.59
C LEU A 109 32.81 -7.71 -10.45
N GLU A 110 33.80 -6.83 -10.27
CA GLU A 110 35.10 -6.90 -10.96
C GLU A 110 35.87 -8.19 -10.62
N ASN A 111 35.65 -8.74 -9.42
CA ASN A 111 36.19 -10.03 -9.01
C ASN A 111 35.26 -11.23 -9.33
N GLY A 112 34.23 -11.03 -10.16
CA GLY A 112 33.43 -12.12 -10.71
C GLY A 112 32.22 -12.52 -9.88
N ALA A 113 31.77 -11.70 -8.93
CA ALA A 113 30.51 -11.94 -8.22
C ALA A 113 29.35 -12.08 -9.21
N ASN A 114 28.50 -13.09 -9.00
CA ASN A 114 27.36 -13.33 -9.87
C ASN A 114 26.16 -12.45 -9.45
N PRO A 115 25.74 -11.49 -10.30
CA PRO A 115 24.68 -10.55 -9.95
C PRO A 115 23.26 -11.14 -10.02
N ASN A 116 23.14 -12.44 -10.32
CA ASN A 116 21.86 -13.15 -10.40
C ASN A 116 21.66 -14.15 -9.25
N LEU A 117 22.52 -14.14 -8.23
CA LEU A 117 22.28 -14.87 -7.00
C LEU A 117 21.18 -14.17 -6.20
N ASN A 118 20.11 -14.91 -5.93
CA ASN A 118 18.91 -14.39 -5.29
C ASN A 118 18.80 -14.92 -3.86
N LEU A 119 18.17 -14.13 -3.00
CA LEU A 119 17.77 -14.62 -1.68
C LEU A 119 16.80 -15.80 -1.82
N LEU A 120 16.74 -16.65 -0.79
CA LEU A 120 15.75 -17.73 -0.74
C LEU A 120 14.29 -17.24 -0.74
N SER A 121 14.06 -15.96 -0.44
CA SER A 121 12.76 -15.29 -0.59
C SER A 121 12.34 -15.10 -2.05
N GLY A 122 13.26 -15.28 -3.01
CA GLY A 122 13.09 -14.97 -4.43
C GLY A 122 13.39 -13.51 -4.78
N GLU A 123 13.83 -12.69 -3.82
CA GLU A 123 14.24 -11.31 -4.09
C GLU A 123 15.56 -11.29 -4.87
N THR A 124 15.56 -10.54 -5.97
CA THR A 124 16.73 -10.39 -6.83
C THR A 124 17.60 -9.21 -6.38
N LEU A 125 18.91 -9.31 -6.59
CA LEU A 125 19.88 -8.24 -6.28
C LEU A 125 19.48 -6.87 -6.82
N ILE A 126 18.94 -6.82 -8.04
CA ILE A 126 18.53 -5.56 -8.66
C ILE A 126 17.31 -4.92 -7.98
N MET A 127 16.46 -5.70 -7.31
CA MET A 127 15.35 -5.16 -6.49
C MET A 127 15.87 -4.53 -5.21
N THR A 128 16.78 -5.20 -4.52
CA THR A 128 17.42 -4.67 -3.31
C THR A 128 18.17 -3.38 -3.64
N ALA A 129 18.93 -3.36 -4.74
CA ALA A 129 19.58 -2.15 -5.25
C ALA A 129 18.57 -1.05 -5.67
N ALA A 130 17.44 -1.44 -6.27
CA ALA A 130 16.39 -0.49 -6.61
C ALA A 130 15.69 0.09 -5.37
N HIS A 131 15.64 -0.65 -4.27
CA HIS A 131 15.10 -0.18 -3.00
C HIS A 131 16.02 0.86 -2.34
N SER A 132 17.34 0.66 -2.39
CA SER A 132 18.32 1.58 -1.81
C SER A 132 18.42 2.92 -2.55
N GLY A 133 17.94 2.99 -3.78
CA GLY A 133 17.85 4.24 -4.55
C GLY A 133 19.16 4.67 -5.21
N ASN A 134 20.19 3.82 -5.22
CA ASN A 134 21.45 4.14 -5.89
C ASN A 134 21.41 3.71 -7.36
N ALA A 135 21.12 4.65 -8.28
CA ALA A 135 21.12 4.37 -9.70
C ALA A 135 22.48 3.92 -10.27
N SER A 136 23.61 4.34 -9.68
CA SER A 136 24.94 3.92 -10.12
C SER A 136 25.15 2.44 -9.84
N LEU A 137 24.80 1.99 -8.63
CA LEU A 137 24.81 0.57 -8.25
C LEU A 137 23.92 -0.27 -9.19
N VAL A 138 22.70 0.18 -9.47
CA VAL A 138 21.79 -0.51 -10.39
C VAL A 138 22.41 -0.64 -11.78
N ARG A 139 23.05 0.43 -12.29
CA ARG A 139 23.77 0.38 -13.58
C ARG A 139 24.96 -0.58 -13.55
N SER A 140 25.74 -0.62 -12.47
CA SER A 140 26.85 -1.58 -12.32
C SER A 140 26.35 -3.03 -12.36
N LEU A 141 25.30 -3.35 -11.61
CA LEU A 141 24.69 -4.69 -11.62
C LEU A 141 24.18 -5.07 -13.01
N LEU A 142 23.47 -4.17 -13.69
CA LEU A 142 22.96 -4.39 -15.05
C LEU A 142 24.08 -4.57 -16.07
N ALA A 143 25.13 -3.75 -16.00
CA ALA A 143 26.31 -3.86 -16.86
C ALA A 143 27.05 -5.19 -16.65
N ALA A 144 27.05 -5.72 -15.43
CA ALA A 144 27.58 -7.03 -15.09
C ALA A 144 26.65 -8.21 -15.46
N GLY A 145 25.48 -7.95 -16.07
CA GLY A 145 24.56 -8.98 -16.56
C GLY A 145 23.48 -9.41 -15.56
N ALA A 146 23.13 -8.56 -14.58
CA ALA A 146 21.92 -8.76 -13.78
C ALA A 146 20.67 -8.78 -14.67
N SER A 147 19.75 -9.70 -14.40
CA SER A 147 18.46 -9.75 -15.10
C SER A 147 17.57 -8.57 -14.69
N VAL A 148 17.28 -7.68 -15.65
CA VAL A 148 16.36 -6.54 -15.46
C VAL A 148 14.90 -6.96 -15.20
N GLN A 149 14.50 -8.13 -15.71
CA GLN A 149 13.13 -8.67 -15.59
C GLN A 149 12.96 -9.65 -14.42
N GLY A 150 13.87 -9.60 -13.44
CA GLY A 150 13.71 -10.36 -12.21
C GLY A 150 12.37 -10.06 -11.54
N VAL A 151 11.68 -11.10 -11.05
CA VAL A 151 10.43 -10.98 -10.31
C VAL A 151 10.51 -11.72 -8.97
N VAL A 152 9.91 -11.14 -7.94
CA VAL A 152 9.74 -11.74 -6.60
C VAL A 152 8.28 -12.13 -6.39
N SER A 153 7.91 -12.55 -5.18
CA SER A 153 6.53 -12.87 -4.82
C SER A 153 5.54 -11.81 -5.32
N ARG A 154 4.44 -12.28 -5.93
CA ARG A 154 3.42 -11.46 -6.60
C ARG A 154 3.88 -10.76 -7.88
N ASP A 155 4.86 -11.31 -8.57
CA ASP A 155 5.40 -10.82 -9.84
C ASP A 155 5.79 -9.33 -9.80
N GLN A 156 6.35 -8.89 -8.67
CA GLN A 156 6.85 -7.52 -8.54
C GLN A 156 8.23 -7.42 -9.16
N THR A 157 8.48 -6.36 -9.92
CA THR A 157 9.77 -6.05 -10.57
C THR A 157 10.52 -4.97 -9.81
N ALA A 158 11.83 -4.84 -10.06
CA ALA A 158 12.64 -3.74 -9.52
C ALA A 158 12.12 -2.35 -9.95
N LEU A 159 11.55 -2.25 -11.16
CA LEU A 159 10.95 -1.02 -11.67
C LEU A 159 9.76 -0.55 -10.81
N MET A 160 8.92 -1.49 -10.36
CA MET A 160 7.81 -1.19 -9.44
C MET A 160 8.31 -0.72 -8.07
N TRP A 161 9.40 -1.30 -7.57
CA TRP A 161 9.98 -0.94 -6.29
C TRP A 161 10.60 0.46 -6.34
N ALA A 162 11.40 0.76 -7.37
CA ALA A 162 11.96 2.09 -7.59
C ALA A 162 10.86 3.16 -7.69
N ALA A 163 9.84 2.92 -8.51
CA ALA A 163 8.69 3.82 -8.67
C ALA A 163 7.90 4.01 -7.36
N GLY A 164 7.76 2.95 -6.55
CA GLY A 164 7.07 3.00 -5.27
C GLY A 164 7.84 3.70 -4.15
N GLN A 165 9.17 3.77 -4.25
CA GLN A 165 10.04 4.50 -3.31
C GLN A 165 10.33 5.94 -3.76
N GLY A 166 10.01 6.29 -5.00
CA GLY A 166 10.26 7.62 -5.56
C GLY A 166 11.68 7.82 -6.09
N HIS A 167 12.35 6.73 -6.48
CA HIS A 167 13.74 6.75 -6.99
C HIS A 167 13.73 6.87 -8.51
N ALA A 168 13.43 8.07 -9.02
CA ALA A 168 13.26 8.30 -10.45
C ALA A 168 14.53 8.07 -11.29
N ASP A 169 15.71 8.31 -10.72
CA ASP A 169 17.00 8.02 -11.33
C ASP A 169 17.23 6.50 -11.53
N VAL A 170 16.79 5.69 -10.56
CA VAL A 170 16.75 4.22 -10.68
C VAL A 170 15.73 3.79 -11.73
N VAL A 171 14.53 4.40 -11.76
CA VAL A 171 13.53 4.14 -12.80
C VAL A 171 14.11 4.41 -14.19
N ALA A 172 14.80 5.54 -14.37
CA ALA A 172 15.48 5.85 -15.63
C ALA A 172 16.54 4.78 -15.97
N ALA A 173 17.38 4.39 -15.02
CA ALA A 173 18.38 3.35 -15.23
C ALA A 173 17.78 2.00 -15.65
N LEU A 174 16.71 1.56 -15.00
CA LEU A 174 16.04 0.30 -15.34
C LEU A 174 15.41 0.36 -16.74
N LEU A 175 14.79 1.48 -17.10
CA LEU A 175 14.21 1.69 -18.43
C LEU A 175 15.28 1.74 -19.53
N ASP A 176 16.43 2.38 -19.28
CA ASP A 176 17.58 2.41 -20.21
C ASP A 176 18.08 1.00 -20.58
N TYR A 177 17.97 0.06 -19.63
CA TYR A 177 18.34 -1.35 -19.81
C TYR A 177 17.15 -2.25 -20.21
N GLY A 178 16.02 -1.65 -20.62
CA GLY A 178 14.90 -2.37 -21.22
C GLY A 178 13.91 -3.00 -20.24
N ALA A 179 13.79 -2.46 -19.02
CA ALA A 179 12.71 -2.85 -18.11
C ALA A 179 11.33 -2.64 -18.76
N GLU A 180 10.42 -3.60 -18.57
CA GLU A 180 9.07 -3.52 -19.14
C GLU A 180 8.21 -2.54 -18.32
N ALA A 181 7.90 -1.37 -18.88
CA ALA A 181 7.15 -0.31 -18.20
C ALA A 181 5.75 -0.75 -17.73
N ASP A 182 5.10 -1.61 -18.51
CA ASP A 182 3.75 -2.13 -18.25
C ASP A 182 3.71 -3.56 -17.71
N ALA A 183 4.84 -4.08 -17.21
CA ALA A 183 4.85 -5.31 -16.43
C ALA A 183 3.82 -5.21 -15.28
N ARG A 184 3.15 -6.32 -14.96
CA ARG A 184 2.04 -6.34 -14.00
C ARG A 184 2.29 -7.31 -12.87
N THR A 185 1.92 -6.90 -11.65
CA THR A 185 1.92 -7.81 -10.50
C THR A 185 0.92 -8.95 -10.69
N LEU A 186 1.19 -10.10 -10.08
CA LEU A 186 0.34 -11.30 -10.08
C LEU A 186 -1.11 -10.98 -9.73
N VAL A 187 -2.04 -11.46 -10.55
CA VAL A 187 -3.48 -11.43 -10.26
C VAL A 187 -3.82 -12.62 -9.37
N ARG A 188 -4.52 -12.33 -8.26
CA ARG A 188 -5.00 -13.35 -7.33
C ARG A 188 -6.47 -13.12 -6.98
N SER A 189 -7.23 -14.20 -7.03
CA SER A 189 -8.58 -14.23 -6.48
C SER A 189 -8.47 -14.22 -4.95
N GLN A 190 -9.04 -13.20 -4.33
CA GLN A 190 -9.18 -13.12 -2.90
C GLN A 190 -10.66 -13.12 -2.53
N TYR A 191 -11.00 -13.98 -1.57
CA TYR A 191 -12.31 -13.95 -0.96
C TYR A 191 -12.35 -12.84 0.10
N VAL A 192 -13.20 -11.85 -0.12
CA VAL A 192 -13.33 -10.66 0.71
C VAL A 192 -14.73 -10.51 1.25
N LYS A 193 -14.87 -9.71 2.30
CA LYS A 193 -16.16 -9.39 2.89
C LYS A 193 -16.54 -7.97 2.47
N SER A 194 -17.77 -7.79 2.00
CA SER A 194 -18.31 -6.47 1.70
C SER A 194 -18.85 -5.77 2.95
N GLU A 195 -19.29 -6.55 3.96
CA GLU A 195 -19.97 -6.02 5.14
C GLU A 195 -19.50 -6.63 6.48
N LYS A 196 -19.64 -5.86 7.57
CA LYS A 196 -19.10 -6.16 8.90
C LYS A 196 -20.12 -6.66 9.93
N GLU A 197 -21.37 -6.16 9.96
CA GLU A 197 -22.43 -6.66 10.87
C GLU A 197 -22.84 -8.10 10.57
N GLN A 198 -22.86 -8.47 9.29
CA GLN A 198 -23.26 -9.78 8.79
C GLN A 198 -22.11 -10.42 7.99
N ASP A 199 -20.89 -10.32 8.51
CA ASP A 199 -19.63 -10.71 7.87
C ASP A 199 -19.52 -12.22 7.55
N SER A 200 -20.45 -13.02 8.08
CA SER A 200 -20.54 -14.47 7.92
C SER A 200 -21.73 -14.87 7.03
N HIS A 201 -22.52 -13.92 6.55
CA HIS A 201 -23.63 -14.19 5.65
C HIS A 201 -23.11 -14.36 4.20
N PRO A 202 -23.47 -15.43 3.47
CA PRO A 202 -22.92 -15.72 2.14
C PRO A 202 -23.09 -14.59 1.11
N SER A 203 -24.14 -13.76 1.24
CA SER A 203 -24.36 -12.62 0.34
C SER A 203 -23.31 -11.51 0.46
N ASN A 204 -22.60 -11.43 1.59
CA ASN A 204 -21.63 -10.38 1.88
C ASN A 204 -20.19 -10.84 1.65
N MET A 205 -20.03 -11.98 0.98
CA MET A 205 -18.75 -12.65 0.77
C MET A 205 -18.52 -12.77 -0.74
N VAL A 206 -17.60 -11.95 -1.25
CA VAL A 206 -17.40 -11.74 -2.70
C VAL A 206 -15.99 -12.17 -3.08
N TRP A 207 -15.86 -12.79 -4.24
CA TRP A 207 -14.55 -13.02 -4.86
C TRP A 207 -14.13 -11.77 -5.61
N VAL A 208 -12.94 -11.27 -5.31
CA VAL A 208 -12.35 -10.13 -6.02
C VAL A 208 -10.96 -10.48 -6.51
N GLU A 209 -10.67 -10.02 -7.71
CA GLU A 209 -9.34 -10.11 -8.28
C GLU A 209 -8.49 -8.95 -7.76
N GLN A 210 -7.32 -9.26 -7.22
CA GLN A 210 -6.37 -8.31 -6.65
C GLN A 210 -5.03 -8.43 -7.39
N GLY A 211 -4.31 -7.34 -7.55
CA GLY A 211 -3.04 -7.30 -8.30
C GLY A 211 -3.23 -6.65 -9.67
N GLY A 212 -2.44 -7.09 -10.66
CA GLY A 212 -2.41 -6.45 -11.99
C GLY A 212 -1.91 -5.00 -11.99
N ASN A 213 -1.19 -4.56 -10.96
CA ASN A 213 -0.67 -3.20 -10.86
C ASN A 213 0.60 -3.04 -11.70
N THR A 214 0.74 -1.90 -12.39
CA THR A 214 1.94 -1.51 -13.15
C THR A 214 2.85 -0.61 -12.32
N ALA A 215 4.11 -0.40 -12.73
CA ALA A 215 5.01 0.55 -12.08
C ALA A 215 4.41 1.97 -12.00
N LEU A 216 3.62 2.38 -13.00
CA LEU A 216 2.93 3.67 -12.99
C LEU A 216 1.95 3.78 -11.82
N MET A 217 1.29 2.70 -11.40
CA MET A 217 0.42 2.71 -10.22
C MET A 217 1.19 2.81 -8.90
N PHE A 218 2.41 2.28 -8.85
CA PHE A 218 3.29 2.45 -7.69
C PHE A 218 3.74 3.91 -7.58
N ALA A 219 4.21 4.51 -8.68
CA ALA A 219 4.49 5.95 -8.76
C ALA A 219 3.25 6.80 -8.43
N ALA A 220 2.08 6.41 -8.96
CA ALA A 220 0.77 7.03 -8.68
C ALA A 220 0.54 7.19 -7.18
N ARG A 221 0.63 6.06 -6.47
CA ARG A 221 0.42 5.99 -5.03
C ARG A 221 1.50 6.71 -4.23
N ALA A 222 2.76 6.65 -4.66
CA ALA A 222 3.89 7.28 -3.99
C ALA A 222 3.92 8.80 -4.17
N GLY A 223 3.41 9.31 -5.30
CA GLY A 223 3.40 10.74 -5.62
C GLY A 223 4.61 11.21 -6.41
N ASP A 224 5.40 10.28 -6.98
CA ASP A 224 6.60 10.62 -7.73
C ASP A 224 6.28 10.99 -9.18
N LEU A 225 6.26 12.31 -9.43
CA LEU A 225 6.05 12.92 -10.74
C LEU A 225 7.12 12.54 -11.75
N GLU A 226 8.37 12.45 -11.32
CA GLU A 226 9.49 12.19 -12.22
C GLU A 226 9.46 10.74 -12.70
N SER A 227 9.26 9.78 -11.79
CA SER A 227 9.03 8.38 -12.17
C SER A 227 7.81 8.22 -13.07
N ALA A 228 6.68 8.84 -12.74
CA ALA A 228 5.48 8.75 -13.59
C ALA A 228 5.74 9.31 -15.00
N SER A 229 6.44 10.43 -15.10
CA SER A 229 6.83 11.02 -16.39
C SER A 229 7.72 10.09 -17.20
N LEU A 230 8.73 9.49 -16.58
CA LEU A 230 9.63 8.53 -17.24
C LEU A 230 8.86 7.28 -17.73
N LEU A 231 7.96 6.75 -16.91
CA LEU A 231 7.15 5.58 -17.25
C LEU A 231 6.20 5.85 -18.43
N LEU A 232 5.54 7.00 -18.45
CA LEU A 232 4.70 7.41 -19.59
C LEU A 232 5.53 7.63 -20.86
N ALA A 233 6.72 8.26 -20.74
CA ALA A 233 7.64 8.43 -21.87
C ALA A 233 8.14 7.09 -22.42
N ALA A 234 8.28 6.08 -21.56
CA ALA A 234 8.60 4.70 -21.94
C ALA A 234 7.39 3.90 -22.46
N GLY A 235 6.22 4.53 -22.60
CA GLY A 235 5.02 3.94 -23.21
C GLY A 235 4.07 3.25 -22.24
N SER A 236 4.19 3.48 -20.92
CA SER A 236 3.22 2.95 -19.96
C SER A 236 1.82 3.51 -20.22
N ASP A 237 0.81 2.64 -20.18
CA ASP A 237 -0.58 3.03 -20.37
C ASP A 237 -1.11 3.83 -19.16
N VAL A 238 -1.35 5.12 -19.38
CA VAL A 238 -1.93 6.06 -18.38
C VAL A 238 -3.30 5.60 -17.86
N ASN A 239 -4.03 4.81 -18.65
CA ASN A 239 -5.34 4.25 -18.31
C ASN A 239 -5.29 2.75 -17.95
N GLY A 240 -4.08 2.18 -17.82
CA GLY A 240 -3.92 0.76 -17.51
C GLY A 240 -4.58 0.42 -16.17
N LEU A 241 -5.48 -0.57 -16.15
CA LEU A 241 -6.29 -0.89 -14.96
C LEU A 241 -5.71 -2.03 -14.12
N SER A 242 -5.84 -1.94 -12.80
CA SER A 242 -5.54 -3.08 -11.92
C SER A 242 -6.52 -4.22 -12.17
N ALA A 243 -6.28 -5.40 -11.62
CA ALA A 243 -7.22 -6.52 -11.71
C ALA A 243 -8.59 -6.20 -11.08
N PHE A 244 -8.62 -5.28 -10.12
CA PHE A 244 -9.86 -4.79 -9.50
C PHE A 244 -10.54 -3.68 -10.34
N GLY A 245 -9.90 -3.21 -11.41
CA GLY A 245 -10.39 -2.11 -12.24
C GLY A 245 -9.97 -0.71 -11.76
N THR A 246 -8.98 -0.61 -10.86
CA THR A 246 -8.49 0.69 -10.35
C THR A 246 -7.50 1.31 -11.34
N SER A 247 -7.71 2.58 -11.69
CA SER A 247 -6.81 3.34 -12.58
C SER A 247 -5.64 3.99 -11.81
N PRO A 248 -4.56 4.42 -12.50
CA PRO A 248 -3.48 5.18 -11.89
C PRO A 248 -3.97 6.50 -11.26
N ALA A 249 -4.95 7.18 -11.88
CA ALA A 249 -5.56 8.38 -11.31
C ALA A 249 -6.23 8.12 -9.94
N ILE A 250 -6.97 7.02 -9.81
CA ILE A 250 -7.55 6.61 -8.51
C ILE A 250 -6.44 6.26 -7.50
N MET A 251 -5.35 5.61 -7.94
CA MET A 251 -4.21 5.32 -7.07
C MET A 251 -3.53 6.61 -6.55
N ALA A 252 -3.41 7.65 -7.38
CA ALA A 252 -2.89 8.95 -6.96
C ALA A 252 -3.77 9.60 -5.88
N ILE A 253 -5.09 9.52 -6.02
CA ILE A 253 -6.04 10.02 -5.01
C ILE A 253 -5.92 9.24 -3.70
N HIS A 254 -5.77 7.91 -3.76
CA HIS A 254 -5.50 7.10 -2.58
C HIS A 254 -4.11 7.35 -1.98
N GLY A 255 -3.13 7.78 -2.76
CA GLY A 255 -1.87 8.33 -2.25
C GLY A 255 -2.04 9.69 -1.57
N GLY A 256 -3.03 10.49 -2.01
CA GLY A 256 -3.19 11.89 -1.63
C GLY A 256 -2.39 12.84 -2.51
N ASN A 257 -1.96 12.39 -3.69
CA ASN A 257 -1.01 13.08 -4.56
C ASN A 257 -1.76 13.86 -5.65
N THR A 258 -2.21 15.07 -5.33
CA THR A 258 -3.02 15.91 -6.24
C THR A 258 -2.24 16.40 -7.45
N ASP A 259 -0.95 16.73 -7.28
CA ASP A 259 -0.10 17.19 -8.38
C ASP A 259 0.10 16.08 -9.40
N LEU A 260 0.31 14.85 -8.92
CA LEU A 260 0.42 13.67 -9.78
C LEU A 260 -0.92 13.32 -10.44
N LEU A 261 -2.04 13.43 -9.72
CA LEU A 261 -3.37 13.29 -10.31
C LEU A 261 -3.53 14.26 -11.48
N LYS A 262 -3.17 15.54 -11.29
CA LYS A 262 -3.23 16.55 -12.34
C LYS A 262 -2.33 16.17 -13.53
N PHE A 263 -1.09 15.75 -13.27
CA PHE A 263 -0.18 15.29 -14.31
C PHE A 263 -0.75 14.12 -15.14
N LEU A 264 -1.34 13.12 -14.47
CA LEU A 264 -1.96 11.97 -15.15
C LEU A 264 -3.14 12.41 -16.04
N LEU A 265 -4.01 13.31 -15.54
CA LEU A 265 -5.13 13.86 -16.31
C LEU A 265 -4.65 14.70 -17.50
N ASP A 266 -3.66 15.57 -17.29
CA ASP A 266 -3.02 16.35 -18.36
C ASP A 266 -2.33 15.43 -19.40
N SER A 267 -1.97 14.21 -19.01
CA SER A 267 -1.41 13.15 -19.87
C SER A 267 -2.46 12.22 -20.49
N GLY A 268 -3.76 12.50 -20.35
CA GLY A 268 -4.85 11.75 -20.98
C GLY A 268 -5.46 10.62 -20.14
N ALA A 269 -5.27 10.63 -18.82
CA ALA A 269 -6.04 9.76 -17.94
C ALA A 269 -7.55 10.10 -18.03
N ASP A 270 -8.40 9.08 -18.13
CA ASP A 270 -9.85 9.25 -18.14
C ASP A 270 -10.36 9.55 -16.71
N PRO A 271 -10.91 10.76 -16.44
CA PRO A 271 -11.47 11.10 -15.12
C PRO A 271 -12.72 10.29 -14.77
N ASN A 272 -13.37 9.66 -15.77
CA ASN A 272 -14.65 8.96 -15.66
C ASN A 272 -14.53 7.44 -15.65
N SER A 273 -13.32 6.90 -15.74
CA SER A 273 -13.10 5.45 -15.60
C SER A 273 -13.67 4.94 -14.27
N ASP A 274 -14.62 4.01 -14.35
CA ASP A 274 -15.35 3.46 -13.21
C ASP A 274 -15.23 1.94 -13.10
N ALA A 275 -14.25 1.31 -13.76
CA ALA A 275 -14.15 -0.15 -13.84
C ALA A 275 -14.09 -0.87 -12.47
N SER A 276 -13.58 -0.21 -11.42
CA SER A 276 -13.65 -0.65 -10.01
C SER A 276 -15.00 -0.39 -9.32
N GLY A 277 -16.01 0.01 -10.08
CA GLY A 277 -17.35 0.40 -9.67
C GLY A 277 -17.47 1.79 -9.04
N HIS A 278 -16.44 2.63 -9.15
CA HIS A 278 -16.42 4.00 -8.67
C HIS A 278 -15.42 4.82 -9.49
N THR A 279 -15.74 6.08 -9.75
CA THR A 279 -14.87 7.02 -10.47
C THR A 279 -13.82 7.65 -9.57
N ALA A 280 -12.86 8.36 -10.16
CA ALA A 280 -11.91 9.20 -9.43
C ALA A 280 -12.61 10.27 -8.56
N LEU A 281 -13.73 10.84 -9.03
CA LEU A 281 -14.52 11.82 -8.28
C LEU A 281 -15.07 11.22 -6.98
N HIS A 282 -15.62 10.00 -7.05
CA HIS A 282 -16.05 9.26 -5.87
C HIS A 282 -14.88 9.08 -4.88
N ALA A 283 -13.72 8.60 -5.35
CA ALA A 283 -12.56 8.38 -4.50
C ALA A 283 -12.05 9.68 -3.84
N ALA A 284 -12.08 10.81 -4.55
CA ALA A 284 -11.66 12.11 -4.02
C ALA A 284 -12.58 12.60 -2.89
N ILE A 285 -13.90 12.40 -3.05
CA ILE A 285 -14.91 12.73 -2.04
C ILE A 285 -14.78 11.83 -0.81
N LEU A 286 -14.58 10.53 -1.01
CA LEU A 286 -14.30 9.59 0.08
C LEU A 286 -13.06 9.99 0.88
N ARG A 287 -12.08 10.61 0.22
CA ARG A 287 -10.85 11.12 0.83
C ARG A 287 -10.98 12.52 1.41
N GLY A 288 -12.11 13.20 1.22
CA GLY A 288 -12.32 14.59 1.63
C GLY A 288 -11.32 15.56 0.99
N SER A 289 -10.82 15.24 -0.22
CA SER A 289 -9.81 16.06 -0.89
C SER A 289 -10.49 17.07 -1.82
N TYR A 290 -10.74 18.28 -1.30
CA TYR A 290 -11.30 19.38 -2.07
C TYR A 290 -10.52 19.65 -3.36
N GLU A 291 -9.19 19.67 -3.27
CA GLU A 291 -8.33 19.96 -4.41
C GLU A 291 -8.40 18.88 -5.50
N ALA A 292 -8.45 17.59 -5.13
CA ALA A 292 -8.65 16.51 -6.10
C ALA A 292 -10.04 16.62 -6.77
N VAL A 293 -11.10 16.93 -6.00
CA VAL A 293 -12.44 17.14 -6.56
C VAL A 293 -12.43 18.31 -7.55
N ARG A 294 -11.82 19.44 -7.20
CA ARG A 294 -11.69 20.60 -8.07
C ARG A 294 -10.98 20.26 -9.38
N ILE A 295 -9.81 19.63 -9.31
CA ILE A 295 -9.03 19.20 -10.48
C ILE A 295 -9.86 18.27 -11.38
N LEU A 296 -10.56 17.29 -10.81
CA LEU A 296 -11.36 16.34 -11.56
C LEU A 296 -12.54 17.01 -12.28
N LEU A 297 -13.26 17.91 -11.61
CA LEU A 297 -14.35 18.67 -12.21
C LEU A 297 -13.85 19.62 -13.32
N ASP A 298 -12.68 20.23 -13.13
CA ASP A 298 -12.03 21.06 -14.16
C ASP A 298 -11.62 20.24 -15.39
N GLN A 299 -11.37 18.93 -15.22
CA GLN A 299 -11.01 18.00 -16.28
C GLN A 299 -12.21 17.20 -16.83
N GLY A 300 -13.44 17.58 -16.49
CA GLY A 300 -14.65 16.98 -17.07
C GLY A 300 -15.09 15.67 -16.42
N ALA A 301 -14.82 15.48 -15.13
CA ALA A 301 -15.43 14.39 -14.36
C ALA A 301 -16.96 14.53 -14.32
N GLU A 302 -17.66 13.42 -14.52
CA GLU A 302 -19.12 13.34 -14.53
C GLU A 302 -19.67 13.56 -13.12
N ILE A 303 -20.35 14.69 -12.95
CA ILE A 303 -20.81 15.17 -11.64
C ILE A 303 -21.96 14.35 -11.05
N GLU A 304 -22.73 13.66 -11.89
CA GLU A 304 -23.83 12.77 -11.52
C GLU A 304 -23.49 11.28 -11.65
N ALA A 305 -22.19 10.94 -11.73
CA ALA A 305 -21.76 9.55 -11.79
C ALA A 305 -22.30 8.78 -10.58
N ILE A 306 -22.81 7.57 -10.79
CA ILE A 306 -23.37 6.76 -9.70
C ILE A 306 -22.40 5.68 -9.24
N LEU A 307 -22.32 5.47 -7.93
CA LEU A 307 -21.50 4.43 -7.34
C LEU A 307 -22.06 3.03 -7.65
N GLN A 308 -21.31 2.21 -8.38
CA GLN A 308 -21.77 0.92 -8.92
C GLN A 308 -21.41 -0.30 -8.05
N ARG A 309 -20.24 -0.29 -7.40
CA ARG A 309 -19.77 -1.43 -6.61
C ARG A 309 -19.16 -1.01 -5.27
N PRO A 310 -19.27 -1.86 -4.24
CA PRO A 310 -18.62 -1.61 -2.98
C PRO A 310 -17.12 -1.89 -3.10
N THR A 311 -16.34 -1.28 -2.23
CA THR A 311 -14.91 -1.62 -2.13
C THR A 311 -14.73 -2.72 -1.09
N PRO A 312 -13.91 -3.75 -1.38
CA PRO A 312 -13.54 -4.78 -0.43
C PRO A 312 -13.01 -4.22 0.90
N ALA A 313 -13.57 -4.67 2.02
CA ALA A 313 -13.08 -4.28 3.34
C ALA A 313 -12.21 -5.39 3.96
N ARG A 314 -11.08 -5.03 4.58
CA ARG A 314 -10.34 -5.95 5.45
C ARG A 314 -11.07 -6.07 6.79
N ARG A 315 -11.14 -7.29 7.34
CA ARG A 315 -11.96 -7.69 8.52
C ARG A 315 -11.86 -6.76 9.75
N GLN A 316 -10.75 -6.04 9.92
CA GLN A 316 -10.54 -5.12 11.04
C GLN A 316 -10.23 -3.68 10.65
N SER A 317 -10.24 -3.35 9.36
CA SER A 317 -9.90 -2.00 8.94
C SER A 317 -11.10 -1.06 8.93
N THR A 318 -10.85 0.20 9.28
CA THR A 318 -11.76 1.33 9.08
C THR A 318 -11.29 2.21 7.91
N ASP A 319 -10.53 1.63 6.98
CA ASP A 319 -10.00 2.30 5.79
C ASP A 319 -11.12 2.91 4.93
N TYR A 320 -10.73 3.87 4.08
CA TYR A 320 -11.58 4.49 3.07
C TYR A 320 -12.23 3.42 2.18
N ASN A 321 -13.47 3.05 2.49
CA ASN A 321 -14.19 2.02 1.77
C ASN A 321 -15.64 2.45 1.47
N PHE A 322 -16.09 2.15 0.26
CA PHE A 322 -17.50 2.21 -0.13
C PHE A 322 -18.24 0.98 0.37
N HIS A 323 -19.22 1.22 1.22
CA HIS A 323 -20.11 0.19 1.77
C HIS A 323 -21.29 -0.09 0.83
N ASP A 324 -21.85 -1.29 0.86
CA ASP A 324 -22.98 -1.73 0.01
C ASP A 324 -24.20 -0.79 0.09
N SER A 325 -24.43 -0.16 1.25
CA SER A 325 -25.51 0.81 1.46
C SER A 325 -25.34 2.12 0.67
N LEU A 326 -24.14 2.39 0.15
CA LEU A 326 -23.82 3.59 -0.61
C LEU A 326 -24.06 3.42 -2.11
N LEU A 327 -24.27 2.20 -2.60
CA LEU A 327 -24.49 1.94 -4.01
C LEU A 327 -25.66 2.78 -4.56
N GLY A 328 -25.46 3.33 -5.75
CA GLY A 328 -26.35 4.27 -6.41
C GLY A 328 -26.24 5.72 -5.93
N ALA A 329 -25.37 6.05 -4.96
CA ALA A 329 -25.18 7.43 -4.53
C ALA A 329 -24.43 8.25 -5.58
N THR A 330 -24.81 9.52 -5.72
CA THR A 330 -24.09 10.54 -6.49
C THR A 330 -22.98 11.20 -5.67
N PRO A 331 -22.00 11.87 -6.32
CA PRO A 331 -20.99 12.71 -5.68
C PRO A 331 -21.54 13.66 -4.61
N LEU A 332 -22.59 14.43 -4.91
CA LEU A 332 -23.17 15.38 -3.96
C LEU A 332 -23.78 14.67 -2.75
N TRP A 333 -24.52 13.59 -2.98
CA TRP A 333 -25.09 12.80 -1.90
C TRP A 333 -24.01 12.21 -0.99
N LEU A 334 -22.90 11.73 -1.57
CA LEU A 334 -21.75 11.24 -0.82
C LEU A 334 -21.04 12.33 -0.03
N ALA A 335 -20.83 13.51 -0.63
CA ALA A 335 -20.23 14.67 0.06
C ALA A 335 -21.07 15.10 1.26
N ALA A 336 -22.40 15.15 1.10
CA ALA A 336 -23.33 15.37 2.20
C ALA A 336 -23.24 14.28 3.26
N ARG A 337 -23.28 13.01 2.85
CA ARG A 337 -23.19 11.87 3.77
C ARG A 337 -21.87 11.84 4.54
N PHE A 338 -20.78 12.32 3.95
CA PHE A 338 -19.47 12.39 4.57
C PHE A 338 -19.22 13.71 5.33
N THR A 339 -20.19 14.63 5.31
CA THR A 339 -20.12 15.94 5.99
C THR A 339 -18.93 16.77 5.49
N GLU A 340 -18.87 16.95 4.16
CA GLU A 340 -17.85 17.74 3.45
C GLU A 340 -18.49 19.00 2.82
N PRO A 341 -18.80 20.05 3.60
CA PRO A 341 -19.56 21.21 3.14
C PRO A 341 -18.86 21.96 1.99
N GLU A 342 -17.53 22.13 2.06
CA GLU A 342 -16.78 22.82 1.00
C GLU A 342 -16.85 22.07 -0.34
N ILE A 343 -16.88 20.73 -0.28
CA ILE A 343 -17.06 19.88 -1.46
C ILE A 343 -18.50 19.96 -1.96
N MET A 344 -19.50 19.98 -1.06
CA MET A 344 -20.90 20.16 -1.44
C MET A 344 -21.11 21.47 -2.19
N THR A 345 -20.59 22.58 -1.66
CA THR A 345 -20.66 23.89 -2.30
C THR A 345 -20.05 23.85 -3.70
N LEU A 346 -18.84 23.30 -3.84
CA LEU A 346 -18.19 23.17 -5.14
C LEU A 346 -19.02 22.33 -6.12
N LEU A 347 -19.59 21.20 -5.70
CA LEU A 347 -20.43 20.37 -6.56
C LEU A 347 -21.70 21.11 -7.01
N LEU A 348 -22.35 21.83 -6.09
CA LEU A 348 -23.55 22.64 -6.40
C LEU A 348 -23.23 23.79 -7.36
N GLU A 349 -22.11 24.49 -7.16
CA GLU A 349 -21.62 25.53 -8.08
C GLU A 349 -21.35 25.01 -9.49
N ARG A 350 -20.99 23.72 -9.61
CA ARG A 350 -20.78 23.02 -10.88
C ARG A 350 -22.04 22.35 -11.43
N GLY A 351 -23.19 22.53 -10.79
CA GLY A 351 -24.50 22.11 -11.29
C GLY A 351 -24.94 20.71 -10.86
N ALA A 352 -24.42 20.19 -9.73
CA ALA A 352 -24.93 18.94 -9.16
C ALA A 352 -26.40 19.06 -8.74
N ASP A 353 -27.19 18.00 -8.88
CA ASP A 353 -28.61 17.97 -8.53
C ASP A 353 -28.83 17.86 -7.01
N PRO A 354 -29.30 18.93 -6.33
CA PRO A 354 -29.57 18.86 -4.88
C PRO A 354 -30.79 18.00 -4.55
N HIS A 355 -31.69 17.78 -5.52
CA HIS A 355 -32.95 17.05 -5.32
C HIS A 355 -32.81 15.54 -5.46
N PHE A 356 -31.58 15.04 -5.68
CA PHE A 356 -31.31 13.61 -5.69
C PHE A 356 -31.72 12.94 -4.36
N VAL A 357 -32.46 11.84 -4.48
CA VAL A 357 -32.91 11.04 -3.35
C VAL A 357 -32.43 9.62 -3.54
N LYS A 358 -31.75 9.10 -2.51
CA LYS A 358 -31.24 7.74 -2.52
C LYS A 358 -32.16 6.82 -1.72
N ASP A 359 -32.59 5.71 -2.30
CA ASP A 359 -33.16 4.62 -1.52
C ASP A 359 -32.05 3.91 -0.73
N VAL A 360 -32.15 3.92 0.60
CA VAL A 360 -31.14 3.36 1.50
C VAL A 360 -31.67 2.14 2.21
N THR A 361 -31.03 1.01 1.90
CA THR A 361 -31.16 -0.24 2.62
C THR A 361 -29.79 -0.69 3.11
N TYR A 362 -29.74 -1.36 4.26
CA TYR A 362 -28.49 -1.92 4.76
C TYR A 362 -28.71 -3.15 5.63
N PRO A 363 -27.77 -4.11 5.60
CA PRO A 363 -27.80 -5.25 6.51
C PRO A 363 -27.62 -4.78 7.95
N THR A 364 -28.45 -5.33 8.84
CA THR A 364 -28.31 -5.14 10.27
C THR A 364 -28.74 -6.36 11.08
N LEU A 365 -28.56 -6.32 12.40
CA LEU A 365 -29.00 -7.38 13.30
C LEU A 365 -30.20 -6.91 14.13
N SER A 366 -31.27 -7.70 14.12
CA SER A 366 -32.36 -7.62 15.08
C SER A 366 -32.15 -8.72 16.13
N GLY A 367 -31.59 -8.34 17.28
CA GLY A 367 -31.03 -9.31 18.22
C GLY A 367 -29.81 -10.02 17.62
N LEU A 368 -29.92 -11.34 17.37
CA LEU A 368 -28.90 -12.16 16.68
C LEU A 368 -29.31 -12.55 15.26
N GLN A 369 -30.46 -12.09 14.76
CA GLN A 369 -30.96 -12.44 13.45
C GLN A 369 -30.54 -11.41 12.39
N PRO A 370 -29.94 -11.84 11.26
CA PRO A 370 -29.69 -10.99 10.10
C PRO A 370 -31.01 -10.47 9.53
N VAL A 371 -31.13 -9.15 9.40
CA VAL A 371 -32.26 -8.48 8.73
C VAL A 371 -31.73 -7.37 7.82
N ILE A 372 -32.49 -6.98 6.80
CA ILE A 372 -32.22 -5.76 6.04
C ILE A 372 -33.06 -4.65 6.65
N ALA A 373 -32.41 -3.56 7.07
CA ALA A 373 -33.12 -2.34 7.46
C ALA A 373 -33.41 -1.51 6.21
N GLU A 374 -34.64 -1.05 6.10
CA GLU A 374 -35.11 -0.15 5.06
C GLU A 374 -35.26 1.25 5.67
N GLU A 375 -34.30 2.12 5.40
CA GLU A 375 -34.38 3.54 5.77
C GLU A 375 -35.20 4.31 4.71
N GLY A 376 -35.22 3.79 3.48
CA GLY A 376 -36.00 4.31 2.37
C GLY A 376 -35.34 5.50 1.71
N ASN A 377 -36.18 6.38 1.16
CA ASN A 377 -35.77 7.61 0.47
C ASN A 377 -35.05 8.60 1.42
N VAL A 378 -33.74 8.76 1.22
CA VAL A 378 -32.86 9.69 1.93
C VAL A 378 -32.39 10.80 0.98
N SER A 379 -32.84 12.04 1.20
CA SER A 379 -32.41 13.21 0.44
C SER A 379 -30.99 13.66 0.78
N VAL A 380 -30.42 14.58 0.00
CA VAL A 380 -29.12 15.21 0.30
C VAL A 380 -29.09 15.85 1.70
N LEU A 381 -30.16 16.56 2.09
CA LEU A 381 -30.27 17.15 3.44
C LEU A 381 -30.33 16.08 4.54
N MET A 382 -31.07 15.00 4.33
CA MET A 382 -31.10 13.89 5.28
C MET A 382 -29.71 13.25 5.42
N ALA A 383 -29.02 13.04 4.30
CA ALA A 383 -27.65 12.53 4.29
C ALA A 383 -26.68 13.47 5.04
N ALA A 384 -26.81 14.79 4.85
CA ALA A 384 -26.01 15.82 5.54
C ALA A 384 -26.12 15.72 7.07
N VAL A 385 -27.33 15.47 7.59
CA VAL A 385 -27.54 15.28 9.05
C VAL A 385 -27.13 13.89 9.55
N GLY A 386 -26.68 13.00 8.67
CA GLY A 386 -26.14 11.68 9.00
C GLY A 386 -27.13 10.52 8.88
N MET A 387 -28.28 10.73 8.23
CA MET A 387 -29.14 9.63 7.77
C MET A 387 -28.48 8.88 6.61
N GLY A 388 -28.91 7.65 6.34
CA GLY A 388 -28.34 6.81 5.29
C GLY A 388 -27.23 5.88 5.80
N TYR A 389 -27.60 4.93 6.65
CA TYR A 389 -26.76 3.92 7.34
C TYR A 389 -25.94 4.41 8.56
N ARG A 390 -26.33 3.92 9.75
CA ARG A 390 -25.81 4.33 11.07
C ARG A 390 -24.32 4.06 11.36
N ARG A 391 -23.66 3.18 10.60
CA ARG A 391 -22.31 2.65 10.92
C ARG A 391 -21.19 3.09 9.98
N LEU A 392 -21.48 3.91 8.97
CA LEU A 392 -20.41 4.67 8.30
C LEU A 392 -19.84 5.65 9.33
N ARG A 393 -18.71 5.26 9.92
CA ARG A 393 -17.86 6.22 10.62
C ARG A 393 -17.46 7.25 9.57
N MET A 394 -17.63 8.52 9.91
CA MET A 394 -17.43 9.66 9.02
C MET A 394 -16.15 9.47 8.20
N SER A 395 -16.16 9.96 6.94
CA SER A 395 -14.94 10.23 6.18
C SER A 395 -13.89 10.75 7.17
N TRP A 396 -12.78 10.02 7.34
CA TRP A 396 -11.72 10.47 8.25
C TRP A 396 -10.97 11.69 7.69
N GLY A 397 -11.56 12.40 6.71
CA GLY A 397 -11.26 13.78 6.40
C GLY A 397 -9.82 14.08 6.00
N SER A 398 -9.56 15.37 5.82
CA SER A 398 -8.23 15.93 5.61
C SER A 398 -7.21 15.44 6.65
N ALA A 399 -5.90 15.55 6.35
CA ALA A 399 -4.84 15.07 7.23
C ALA A 399 -4.90 15.70 8.64
N GLU A 400 -5.37 16.94 8.73
CA GLU A 400 -5.55 17.70 9.97
C GLU A 400 -6.72 17.16 10.81
N ARG A 401 -7.77 16.61 10.18
CA ARG A 401 -8.87 15.91 10.88
C ARG A 401 -8.37 14.60 11.51
N ARG A 402 -7.48 13.87 10.81
CA ARG A 402 -6.84 12.64 11.33
C ARG A 402 -5.89 12.91 12.48
N ALA A 403 -5.17 14.02 12.42
CA ALA A 403 -4.23 14.43 13.47
C ALA A 403 -4.93 15.04 14.70
N GLY A 404 -6.27 15.16 14.71
CA GLY A 404 -7.02 15.81 15.78
C GLY A 404 -6.73 17.30 15.92
N ILE A 405 -6.06 17.89 14.93
CA ILE A 405 -5.68 19.31 14.89
C ILE A 405 -6.94 20.15 14.62
N VAL A 406 -7.81 19.68 13.74
CA VAL A 406 -9.18 20.20 13.60
C VAL A 406 -10.07 19.51 14.63
N GLY A 407 -9.89 19.86 15.89
CA GLY A 407 -10.95 19.74 16.88
C GLY A 407 -11.79 21.02 16.83
N SER A 408 -13.01 20.97 16.30
CA SER A 408 -14.08 21.89 16.75
C SER A 408 -15.41 21.61 16.05
N ASN A 409 -16.37 21.20 16.88
CA ASN A 409 -17.80 21.06 16.63
C ASN A 409 -18.24 20.28 15.37
N ARG A 410 -18.28 18.95 15.49
CA ARG A 410 -18.93 18.05 14.50
C ARG A 410 -20.32 18.54 14.10
N GLU A 411 -21.06 19.07 15.07
CA GLU A 411 -22.39 19.60 14.82
C GLU A 411 -22.37 20.84 13.93
N ALA A 412 -21.41 21.75 14.09
CA ALA A 412 -21.31 22.95 13.26
C ALA A 412 -21.11 22.61 11.77
N ARG A 413 -20.33 21.57 11.45
CA ARG A 413 -20.18 21.11 10.06
C ARG A 413 -21.44 20.43 9.51
N ILE A 414 -22.15 19.72 10.37
CA ILE A 414 -23.45 19.14 10.00
C ILE A 414 -24.44 20.27 9.74
N LEU A 415 -24.43 21.32 10.57
CA LEU A 415 -25.22 22.52 10.39
C LEU A 415 -24.90 23.18 9.05
N GLU A 416 -23.62 23.44 8.77
CA GLU A 416 -23.17 24.04 7.50
C GLU A 416 -23.60 23.19 6.29
N ALA A 417 -23.40 21.87 6.33
CA ALA A 417 -23.85 20.97 5.27
C ALA A 417 -25.40 20.97 5.10
N ALA A 418 -26.14 21.09 6.20
CA ALA A 418 -27.60 21.20 6.18
C ALA A 418 -28.07 22.57 5.63
N GLU A 419 -27.40 23.66 6.00
CA GLU A 419 -27.62 25.00 5.46
C GLU A 419 -27.42 25.00 3.95
N ILE A 420 -26.28 24.48 3.46
CA ILE A 420 -25.98 24.35 2.02
C ILE A 420 -27.08 23.57 1.29
N ALA A 421 -27.55 22.44 1.84
CA ALA A 421 -28.59 21.65 1.21
C ALA A 421 -29.94 22.40 1.16
N VAL A 422 -30.32 23.10 2.23
CA VAL A 422 -31.56 23.91 2.26
C VAL A 422 -31.47 25.09 1.31
N GLU A 423 -30.32 25.79 1.27
CA GLU A 423 -30.06 26.90 0.34
C GLU A 423 -30.11 26.45 -1.12
N ALA A 424 -29.66 25.21 -1.41
CA ALA A 424 -29.80 24.58 -2.71
C ALA A 424 -31.24 24.17 -3.06
N GLY A 425 -32.21 24.38 -2.15
CA GLY A 425 -33.63 24.15 -2.39
C GLY A 425 -34.12 22.76 -2.00
N VAL A 426 -33.40 22.01 -1.17
CA VAL A 426 -33.87 20.73 -0.63
C VAL A 426 -34.92 20.96 0.45
N ASP A 427 -36.12 20.39 0.27
CA ASP A 427 -37.20 20.53 1.24
C ASP A 427 -36.90 19.78 2.55
N SER A 428 -36.82 20.55 3.63
CA SER A 428 -36.59 20.11 5.01
C SER A 428 -37.70 19.26 5.63
N ASN A 429 -38.91 19.31 5.06
CA ASN A 429 -40.08 18.59 5.53
C ASN A 429 -40.26 17.21 4.88
N ILE A 430 -39.43 16.86 3.89
CA ILE A 430 -39.43 15.52 3.29
C ILE A 430 -39.18 14.49 4.41
N GLN A 431 -39.93 13.39 4.36
CA GLN A 431 -39.79 12.26 5.27
C GLN A 431 -39.32 11.03 4.51
N ASN A 432 -38.49 10.22 5.16
CA ASN A 432 -38.09 8.93 4.62
C ASN A 432 -39.23 7.90 4.72
N ALA A 433 -39.00 6.65 4.31
CA ALA A 433 -40.04 5.61 4.33
C ALA A 433 -40.58 5.28 5.74
N VAL A 434 -39.84 5.63 6.79
CA VAL A 434 -40.21 5.41 8.20
C VAL A 434 -40.90 6.66 8.81
N GLY A 435 -41.12 7.71 8.02
CA GLY A 435 -41.76 8.95 8.48
C GLY A 435 -40.84 9.89 9.25
N LEU A 436 -39.52 9.71 9.16
CA LEU A 436 -38.53 10.58 9.81
C LEU A 436 -38.03 11.65 8.84
N ALA A 437 -38.11 12.91 9.26
CA ALA A 437 -37.44 14.03 8.58
C ALA A 437 -36.03 14.25 9.14
N ALA A 438 -35.22 15.05 8.44
CA ALA A 438 -33.88 15.44 8.88
C ALA A 438 -33.88 16.05 10.29
N ARG A 439 -34.90 16.85 10.61
CA ARG A 439 -35.10 17.45 11.94
C ARG A 439 -35.27 16.41 13.04
N ASP A 440 -36.07 15.37 12.80
CA ASP A 440 -36.37 14.34 13.81
C ASP A 440 -35.11 13.53 14.11
N PHE A 441 -34.31 13.26 13.08
CA PHE A 441 -33.01 12.64 13.24
C PHE A 441 -32.04 13.53 14.04
N ALA A 442 -31.91 14.81 13.70
CA ALA A 442 -31.06 15.78 14.41
C ALA A 442 -31.41 15.86 15.91
N ARG A 443 -32.71 15.90 16.24
CA ARG A 443 -33.22 15.82 17.63
C ARG A 443 -32.80 14.55 18.33
N SER A 444 -32.94 13.39 17.67
CA SER A 444 -32.55 12.10 18.25
C SER A 444 -31.04 12.01 18.55
N ARG A 445 -30.21 12.75 17.80
CA ARG A 445 -28.76 12.84 17.99
C ARG A 445 -28.32 13.95 18.93
N ARG A 446 -29.25 14.79 19.40
CA ARG A 446 -29.00 15.99 20.22
C ARG A 446 -28.11 17.01 19.50
N TYR A 447 -28.36 17.22 18.21
CA TYR A 447 -27.79 18.35 17.48
C TYR A 447 -28.69 19.56 17.69
N GLU A 448 -28.43 20.32 18.76
CA GLU A 448 -29.22 21.48 19.19
C GLU A 448 -29.26 22.61 18.14
N GLU A 449 -28.13 23.00 17.57
CA GLU A 449 -28.01 24.06 16.57
C GLU A 449 -28.65 23.64 15.24
N VAL A 450 -28.40 22.41 14.79
CA VAL A 450 -29.01 21.84 13.58
C VAL A 450 -30.53 21.75 13.74
N THR A 451 -31.01 21.34 14.91
CA THR A 451 -32.45 21.29 15.21
C THR A 451 -33.06 22.68 15.18
N ALA A 452 -32.42 23.66 15.82
CA ALA A 452 -32.90 25.05 15.86
C ALA A 452 -33.01 25.64 14.44
N PHE A 453 -32.00 25.41 13.59
CA PHE A 453 -32.03 25.80 12.19
C PHE A 453 -33.20 25.15 11.44
N LEU A 454 -33.34 23.82 11.51
CA LEU A 454 -34.41 23.10 10.82
C LEU A 454 -35.81 23.44 11.34
N ASP A 455 -35.95 23.86 12.60
CA ASP A 455 -37.20 24.38 13.17
C ASP A 455 -37.59 25.76 12.63
N ILE A 456 -36.63 26.53 12.12
CA ILE A 456 -36.88 27.84 11.49
C ILE A 456 -37.29 27.65 10.02
N VAL A 457 -36.53 26.85 9.25
CA VAL A 457 -36.77 26.67 7.81
C VAL A 457 -37.92 25.72 7.47
N GLY A 458 -38.32 24.85 8.41
CA GLY A 458 -39.44 23.92 8.22
C GLY A 458 -40.83 24.50 8.52
N ARG A 459 -40.93 25.77 8.91
CA ARG A 459 -42.20 26.50 9.10
C ARG A 459 -42.64 27.17 7.82
#